data_AF-A0A4U9D8V0-F1
#
_entry.id   AF-A0A4U9D8V0-F1
#
_cell.length_a   1.000
_cell.length_b   1.000
_cell.length_c   1.000
_cell.angle_alpha   90.00
_cell.angle_beta   90.00
_cell.angle_gamma   90.00
#
_symmetry.space_group_name_H-M   'P 1'
#
loop_
_entity.id
_entity.type
_entity.pdbx_description
1 polymer ?
#
loop_
_entity_poly.entity_id
_entity_poly.type
_entity_poly.pdbx_seq_one_letter_code
_entity_poly.pdbx_strand_id
1 'polypeptide(L)'
;MGKTLPPQAISRGGLQAVTQTADSPLASGGSNLAASNPALDKAIGERVEALRRANPDASPRVPVELVTTSASGLDNGLTPAAALWQVPRIAKARQLSAEQVTRLVNEATQKPLASFLGQPVVNILQLNMALDALKDN
;
A
#
# COMPACT_ATOMS: atom_id res chain seq x y z
N MET A 1 8.55 -31.02 -32.86
CA MET A 1 7.66 -29.83 -32.72
C MET A 1 6.93 -29.93 -31.38
N GLY A 2 7.32 -29.30 -30.27
CA GLY A 2 8.06 -28.05 -30.13
C GLY A 2 7.09 -26.87 -29.93
N LYS A 3 6.38 -26.84 -28.79
CA LYS A 3 5.78 -25.61 -28.24
C LYS A 3 5.87 -25.65 -26.71
N THR A 4 7.05 -25.31 -26.22
CA THR A 4 7.33 -24.89 -24.85
C THR A 4 6.46 -23.68 -24.50
N LEU A 5 5.62 -23.80 -23.48
CA LEU A 5 5.01 -22.65 -22.81
C LEU A 5 6.10 -21.92 -21.99
N PRO A 6 6.25 -20.58 -22.09
CA PRO A 6 7.18 -19.87 -21.24
C PRO A 6 6.65 -19.77 -19.79
N PRO A 7 7.50 -20.00 -18.77
CA PRO A 7 7.13 -19.78 -17.37
C PRO A 7 7.29 -18.30 -17.03
N GLN A 8 6.27 -17.47 -17.27
CA GLN A 8 6.34 -16.03 -16.96
C GLN A 8 5.06 -15.46 -16.33
N ALA A 9 4.05 -16.28 -16.00
CA ALA A 9 2.72 -15.77 -15.66
C ALA A 9 2.42 -15.56 -14.16
N ILE A 10 3.33 -15.86 -13.22
CA ILE A 10 2.97 -15.96 -11.78
C ILE A 10 3.59 -14.89 -10.87
N SER A 11 4.35 -13.92 -11.40
CA SER A 11 5.10 -12.96 -10.55
C SER A 11 4.81 -11.48 -10.79
N ARG A 12 3.53 -11.07 -10.85
CA ARG A 12 3.20 -9.62 -10.95
C ARG A 12 2.05 -9.09 -10.10
N GLY A 13 1.29 -9.93 -9.39
CA GLY A 13 0.09 -9.47 -8.66
C GLY A 13 0.34 -8.95 -7.24
N GLY A 14 1.55 -9.12 -6.69
CA GLY A 14 1.72 -9.10 -5.24
C GLY A 14 1.77 -7.72 -4.58
N LEU A 15 2.29 -6.69 -5.27
CA LEU A 15 2.71 -5.42 -4.62
C LEU A 15 2.43 -4.18 -5.47
N GLN A 16 2.27 -4.36 -6.78
CA GLN A 16 1.67 -3.35 -7.65
C GLN A 16 0.31 -2.92 -7.07
N ALA A 17 -0.42 -3.78 -6.36
CA ALA A 17 -1.68 -3.40 -5.74
C ALA A 17 -1.56 -2.60 -4.42
N VAL A 18 -0.35 -2.42 -3.85
CA VAL A 18 -0.11 -1.57 -2.66
C VAL A 18 0.31 -0.15 -3.08
N THR A 19 0.90 -0.01 -4.27
CA THR A 19 1.37 1.29 -4.81
C THR A 19 0.58 1.77 -6.04
N GLN A 20 0.04 0.88 -6.87
CA GLN A 20 -0.80 1.23 -8.03
C GLN A 20 -2.26 1.40 -7.63
N THR A 21 -2.55 2.49 -6.95
CA THR A 21 -3.73 3.25 -7.39
C THR A 21 -3.26 4.10 -8.57
N ALA A 22 -3.30 3.54 -9.78
CA ALA A 22 -3.14 4.24 -11.05
C ALA A 22 -2.14 5.42 -11.03
N ASP A 23 -0.84 5.14 -10.95
CA ASP A 23 0.17 6.10 -11.39
C ASP A 23 0.02 6.27 -12.90
N SER A 24 -0.72 7.30 -13.30
CA SER A 24 -0.42 7.97 -14.56
C SER A 24 0.83 8.80 -14.29
N PRO A 25 2.00 8.53 -14.92
CA PRO A 25 3.19 9.36 -14.75
C PRO A 25 3.02 10.81 -15.23
N LEU A 26 1.81 11.18 -15.71
CA LEU A 26 1.38 12.55 -16.04
C LEU A 26 0.64 13.26 -14.88
N ALA A 27 0.43 12.61 -13.73
CA ALA A 27 -0.20 13.18 -12.55
C ALA A 27 0.80 13.48 -11.42
N SER A 28 2.10 13.57 -11.73
CA SER A 28 3.11 14.13 -10.82
C SER A 28 2.98 15.66 -10.80
N GLY A 29 1.90 16.10 -10.17
CA GLY A 29 1.69 17.47 -9.77
C GLY A 29 0.87 17.35 -8.51
N GLY A 30 1.50 17.58 -7.35
CA GLY A 30 0.76 17.76 -6.12
C GLY A 30 -0.41 18.70 -6.44
N SER A 31 -1.63 18.26 -6.14
CA SER A 31 -2.81 19.01 -6.58
C SER A 31 -2.69 20.42 -6.00
N ASN A 32 -2.38 21.43 -6.85
CA ASN A 32 -2.39 22.85 -6.50
C ASN A 32 -3.83 23.34 -6.25
N LEU A 33 -4.69 22.46 -5.75
CA LEU A 33 -6.07 22.72 -5.40
C LEU A 33 -6.06 23.16 -3.94
N ALA A 34 -6.41 24.41 -3.71
CA ALA A 34 -6.62 24.93 -2.36
C ALA A 34 -7.62 24.04 -1.60
N ALA A 35 -7.51 23.96 -0.28
CA ALA A 35 -8.40 23.18 0.59
C ALA A 35 -9.90 23.53 0.40
N SER A 36 -10.20 24.70 -0.15
CA SER A 36 -11.55 25.17 -0.47
C SER A 36 -12.06 24.75 -1.86
N ASN A 37 -11.33 23.95 -2.61
CA ASN A 37 -11.72 23.56 -3.97
C ASN A 37 -12.62 22.32 -3.93
N PRO A 38 -13.88 22.37 -4.40
CA PRO A 38 -14.79 21.22 -4.42
C PRO A 38 -14.28 20.06 -5.30
N ALA A 39 -13.33 20.29 -6.21
CA ALA A 39 -12.65 19.23 -6.95
C ALA A 39 -11.75 18.36 -6.05
N LEU A 40 -11.22 18.92 -4.96
CA LEU A 40 -10.43 18.17 -3.98
C LEU A 40 -11.33 17.21 -3.18
N ASP A 41 -12.50 17.66 -2.73
CA ASP A 41 -13.47 16.83 -2.02
C ASP A 41 -13.93 15.64 -2.87
N LYS A 42 -14.19 15.89 -4.16
CA LYS A 42 -14.54 14.84 -5.11
C LYS A 42 -13.41 13.83 -5.28
N ALA A 43 -12.18 14.29 -5.48
CA ALA A 43 -11.01 13.42 -5.64
C ALA A 43 -10.75 12.58 -4.38
N ILE A 44 -10.89 13.18 -3.19
CA ILE A 44 -10.81 12.49 -1.89
C ILE A 44 -11.89 11.40 -1.79
N GLY A 45 -13.14 11.74 -2.11
CA GLY A 45 -14.26 10.80 -2.09
C GLY A 45 -14.04 9.61 -3.03
N GLU A 46 -13.65 9.87 -4.28
CA GLU A 46 -13.34 8.82 -5.27
C GLU A 46 -12.21 7.90 -4.79
N ARG A 47 -11.20 8.47 -4.12
CA ARG A 47 -10.07 7.72 -3.58
C ARG A 47 -10.44 6.85 -2.38
N VAL A 48 -11.25 7.37 -1.46
CA VAL A 48 -11.80 6.59 -0.33
C VAL A 48 -12.60 5.41 -0.86
N GLU A 49 -13.48 5.63 -1.84
CA GLU A 49 -14.27 4.56 -2.44
C GLU A 49 -13.42 3.54 -3.20
N ALA A 50 -12.36 3.98 -3.89
CA ALA A 50 -11.40 3.07 -4.51
C ALA A 50 -10.68 2.19 -3.46
N LEU A 51 -10.22 2.79 -2.35
CA LEU A 51 -9.55 2.08 -1.26
C LEU A 51 -10.47 1.05 -0.60
N ARG A 52 -11.74 1.42 -0.34
CA ARG A 52 -12.74 0.51 0.23
C ARG A 52 -13.05 -0.66 -0.71
N ARG A 53 -13.23 -0.40 -2.01
CA ARG A 53 -13.45 -1.45 -3.02
C ARG A 53 -12.26 -2.40 -3.12
N ALA A 54 -11.03 -1.88 -3.02
CA ALA A 54 -9.83 -2.70 -3.04
C ALA A 54 -9.66 -3.54 -1.77
N ASN A 55 -10.13 -3.06 -0.61
CA ASN A 55 -9.97 -3.70 0.70
C ASN A 55 -11.34 -3.97 1.36
N PRO A 56 -12.18 -4.84 0.78
CA PRO A 56 -13.53 -5.09 1.27
C PRO A 56 -13.56 -5.74 2.66
N ASP A 57 -12.50 -6.48 3.01
CA ASP A 57 -12.35 -7.20 4.27
C ASP A 57 -11.65 -6.36 5.37
N ALA A 58 -11.31 -5.10 5.07
CA ALA A 58 -10.69 -4.17 6.02
C ALA A 58 -11.73 -3.34 6.79
N SER A 59 -11.26 -2.60 7.80
CA SER A 59 -12.11 -1.64 8.52
C SER A 59 -12.71 -0.62 7.56
N PRO A 60 -14.01 -0.25 7.69
CA PRO A 60 -14.62 0.77 6.83
C PRO A 60 -14.01 2.17 7.03
N ARG A 61 -13.29 2.39 8.14
CA ARG A 61 -12.56 3.63 8.39
C ARG A 61 -11.22 3.59 7.66
N VAL A 62 -11.14 4.26 6.53
CA VAL A 62 -9.91 4.38 5.73
C VAL A 62 -8.92 5.31 6.45
N PRO A 63 -7.66 4.90 6.70
CA PRO A 63 -6.63 5.77 7.23
C PRO A 63 -6.43 7.01 6.36
N VAL A 64 -6.45 8.20 6.99
CA VAL A 64 -6.32 9.49 6.29
C VAL A 64 -5.06 9.56 5.44
N GLU A 65 -3.96 8.98 5.92
CA GLU A 65 -2.68 8.93 5.23
C GLU A 65 -2.77 8.24 3.87
N LEU A 66 -3.55 7.17 3.71
CA LEU A 66 -3.72 6.47 2.42
C LEU A 66 -4.47 7.32 1.38
N VAL A 67 -5.23 8.30 1.87
CA VAL A 67 -5.97 9.26 1.05
C VAL A 67 -5.08 10.45 0.70
N THR A 68 -4.28 10.94 1.64
CA THR A 68 -3.46 12.15 1.49
C THR A 68 -2.09 11.93 0.87
N THR A 69 -1.41 10.81 1.13
CA THR A 69 -0.05 10.55 0.59
C THR A 69 -0.02 10.50 -0.94
N SER A 70 -1.08 10.04 -1.59
CA SER A 70 -1.13 10.05 -3.05
C SER A 70 -1.44 11.41 -3.67
N ALA A 71 -1.82 12.41 -2.89
CA ALA A 71 -2.02 13.76 -3.41
C ALA A 71 -0.70 14.54 -3.53
N SER A 72 0.35 14.17 -2.78
CA SER A 72 1.60 14.94 -2.73
C SER A 72 2.81 14.24 -3.37
N GLY A 73 2.85 12.90 -3.42
CA GLY A 73 4.02 12.16 -3.92
C GLY A 73 5.34 12.42 -3.16
N LEU A 74 5.29 13.23 -2.10
CA LEU A 74 6.44 13.88 -1.46
C LEU A 74 6.57 13.57 0.04
N ASP A 75 5.57 12.95 0.70
CA ASP A 75 5.60 12.78 2.16
C ASP A 75 5.70 11.30 2.62
N ASN A 76 6.90 10.98 3.11
CA ASN A 76 7.24 10.25 4.33
C ASN A 76 6.43 9.00 4.69
N GLY A 77 6.83 7.85 4.11
CA GLY A 77 6.76 6.51 4.72
C GLY A 77 5.42 6.01 5.26
N LEU A 78 4.91 4.92 4.69
CA LEU A 78 3.68 4.26 5.13
C LEU A 78 3.68 3.97 6.64
N THR A 79 2.73 4.51 7.42
CA THR A 79 2.66 4.19 8.85
C THR A 79 2.28 2.73 9.10
N PRO A 80 2.67 2.14 10.24
CA PRO A 80 2.26 0.79 10.61
C PRO A 80 0.75 0.62 10.63
N ALA A 81 -0.01 1.62 11.10
CA ALA A 81 -1.46 1.55 11.13
C ALA A 81 -2.07 1.46 9.72
N ALA A 82 -1.55 2.25 8.78
CA ALA A 82 -1.98 2.24 7.38
C ALA A 82 -1.60 0.94 6.66
N ALA A 83 -0.43 0.36 6.97
CA ALA A 83 -0.02 -0.95 6.47
C ALA A 83 -0.89 -2.08 7.03
N LEU A 84 -1.15 -2.07 8.34
CA LEU A 84 -1.98 -3.08 9.01
C LEU A 84 -3.43 -3.07 8.51
N TRP A 85 -3.95 -1.91 8.13
CA TRP A 85 -5.29 -1.80 7.52
C TRP A 85 -5.40 -2.61 6.21
N GLN A 86 -4.31 -2.78 5.46
CA GLN A 86 -4.29 -3.51 4.19
C GLN A 86 -4.00 -5.00 4.34
N VAL A 87 -3.69 -5.49 5.55
CA VAL A 87 -3.32 -6.90 5.81
C VAL A 87 -4.32 -7.91 5.23
N PRO A 88 -5.65 -7.77 5.38
CA PRO A 88 -6.60 -8.77 4.87
C PRO A 88 -6.45 -9.01 3.37
N ARG A 89 -6.30 -7.92 2.60
CA ARG A 89 -6.12 -7.98 1.15
C ARG A 89 -4.79 -8.61 0.77
N ILE A 90 -3.70 -8.24 1.44
CA ILE A 90 -2.35 -8.76 1.17
C ILE A 90 -2.30 -10.26 1.49
N ALA A 91 -2.83 -10.66 2.65
CA ALA A 91 -2.94 -12.06 3.07
C ALA A 91 -3.65 -12.91 2.02
N LYS A 92 -4.82 -12.44 1.55
CA LYS A 92 -5.59 -13.11 0.49
C LYS A 92 -4.84 -13.20 -0.84
N ALA A 93 -4.20 -12.11 -1.27
CA ALA A 93 -3.46 -12.06 -2.53
C ALA A 93 -2.19 -12.94 -2.53
N ARG A 94 -1.60 -13.16 -1.35
CA ARG A 94 -0.38 -13.94 -1.15
C ARG A 94 -0.61 -15.35 -0.60
N GLN A 95 -1.87 -15.72 -0.32
CA GLN A 95 -2.23 -16.99 0.32
C GLN A 95 -1.51 -17.20 1.67
N LEU A 96 -1.30 -16.11 2.42
CA LEU A 96 -0.70 -16.12 3.75
C LEU A 96 -1.77 -15.89 4.81
N SER A 97 -1.51 -16.29 6.05
CA SER A 97 -2.36 -15.90 7.17
C SER A 97 -2.23 -14.39 7.46
N ALA A 98 -3.29 -13.78 7.99
CA ALA A 98 -3.25 -12.38 8.42
C ALA A 98 -2.15 -12.16 9.48
N GLU A 99 -1.94 -13.12 10.38
CA GLU A 99 -0.92 -13.07 11.43
C GLU A 99 0.50 -13.02 10.85
N GLN A 100 0.80 -13.84 9.83
CA GLN A 100 2.09 -13.80 9.15
C GLN A 100 2.34 -12.43 8.52
N VAL A 101 1.36 -11.89 7.80
CA VAL A 101 1.51 -10.58 7.16
C VAL A 101 1.66 -9.46 8.20
N THR A 102 0.87 -9.49 9.28
CA THR A 102 1.00 -8.55 10.40
C THR A 102 2.39 -8.60 11.02
N ARG A 103 2.95 -9.81 11.20
CA ARG A 103 4.32 -9.97 11.70
C ARG A 103 5.34 -9.35 10.76
N LEU A 104 5.25 -9.60 9.45
CA LEU A 104 6.15 -9.01 8.46
C LEU A 104 6.05 -7.48 8.44
N VAL A 105 4.85 -6.92 8.56
CA VAL A 105 4.65 -5.46 8.68
C VAL A 105 5.39 -4.91 9.91
N ASN A 106 5.26 -5.58 11.05
CA ASN A 106 5.94 -5.18 12.28
C ASN A 106 7.47 -5.30 12.17
N GLU A 107 7.99 -6.34 11.51
CA GLU A 107 9.43 -6.54 11.28
C GLU A 107 10.01 -5.50 10.31
N ALA A 108 9.24 -5.11 9.29
CA ALA A 108 9.60 -4.05 8.36
C ALA A 108 9.36 -2.63 8.91
N THR A 109 8.81 -2.49 10.14
CA THR A 109 8.58 -1.18 10.76
C THR A 109 9.85 -0.66 11.41
N GLN A 110 10.33 0.47 10.91
CA GLN A 110 11.44 1.21 11.50
C GLN A 110 10.90 2.19 12.54
N LYS A 111 11.42 2.08 13.77
CA LYS A 111 11.07 2.95 14.88
C LYS A 111 12.21 3.95 15.12
N PRO A 112 11.92 5.25 15.25
CA PRO A 112 12.93 6.23 15.65
C PRO A 112 13.53 5.88 17.01
N LEU A 113 14.80 6.25 17.22
CA LEU A 113 15.54 6.02 18.47
C LEU A 113 14.84 6.65 19.69
N ALA A 114 14.11 7.74 19.48
CA ALA A 114 13.25 8.35 20.49
C ALA A 114 11.96 8.85 19.84
N SER A 115 10.82 8.73 20.53
CA SER A 115 9.49 9.01 19.98
C SER A 115 9.25 10.46 19.56
N PHE A 116 10.09 11.41 19.98
CA PHE A 116 10.02 12.81 19.57
C PHE A 116 10.81 13.11 18.28
N LEU A 117 11.63 12.16 17.79
CA LEU A 117 12.44 12.33 16.58
C LEU A 117 11.67 12.01 15.29
N GLY A 118 10.51 11.36 15.40
CA GLY A 118 9.67 11.04 14.25
C GLY A 118 8.60 10.00 14.58
N GLN A 119 7.82 9.65 13.56
CA GLN A 119 6.83 8.58 13.63
C GLN A 119 7.42 7.25 13.11
N PRO A 120 6.94 6.09 13.58
CA PRO A 120 7.33 4.82 13.00
C PRO A 120 6.83 4.72 11.56
N VAL A 121 7.68 4.19 10.69
CA VAL A 121 7.40 4.04 9.26
C VAL A 121 7.71 2.62 8.81
N VAL A 122 6.92 2.10 7.89
CA VAL A 122 7.11 0.78 7.29
C VAL A 122 8.03 0.90 6.09
N ASN A 123 9.11 0.13 6.10
CA ASN A 123 9.97 -0.03 4.93
C ASN A 123 9.29 -0.97 3.92
N ILE A 124 8.66 -0.38 2.91
CA ILE A 124 7.91 -1.11 1.89
C ILE A 124 8.81 -2.09 1.13
N LEU A 125 10.06 -1.71 0.82
CA LEU A 125 10.98 -2.58 0.11
C LEU A 125 11.32 -3.83 0.91
N GLN A 126 11.65 -3.67 2.20
CA GLN A 126 11.92 -4.80 3.10
C GLN A 126 10.68 -5.70 3.27
N LEU A 127 9.50 -5.11 3.46
CA LEU A 127 8.24 -5.86 3.55
C LEU A 127 8.00 -6.70 2.30
N ASN A 128 8.21 -6.11 1.13
CA ASN A 128 8.00 -6.76 -0.17
C ASN A 128 8.93 -7.96 -0.35
N MET A 129 10.21 -7.79 -0.06
CA MET A 129 11.20 -8.87 -0.11
C MET A 129 10.85 -10.00 0.85
N ALA A 130 10.40 -9.68 2.07
CA ALA A 130 10.04 -10.70 3.05
C ALA A 130 8.76 -11.47 2.66
N LEU A 131 7.78 -10.78 2.07
CA LEU A 131 6.57 -11.42 1.52
C LEU A 131 6.90 -12.35 0.34
N ASP A 132 7.88 -11.99 -0.49
CA ASP A 132 8.32 -12.82 -1.62
C ASP A 132 9.09 -14.05 -1.12
N ALA A 133 9.96 -13.90 -0.11
CA ALA A 133 10.72 -15.01 0.47
C ALA A 133 9.86 -16.12 1.12
N LEU A 134 8.65 -15.79 1.58
CA LEU A 134 7.69 -16.79 2.11
C LEU A 134 6.97 -17.57 1.01
N LYS A 135 6.94 -17.07 -0.24
CA LYS A 135 6.27 -17.73 -1.35
C LYS A 135 7.13 -18.82 -2.00
N ASP A 136 8.44 -18.71 -1.86
CA ASP A 136 9.43 -19.60 -2.49
C ASP A 136 9.84 -20.79 -1.59
N ASN A 137 9.20 -20.97 -0.43
CA ASN A 137 9.31 -22.14 0.44
C ASN A 137 8.04 -23.00 0.37
#